data_AF-A0A1V6HER8-F1
#
_entry.id   AF-A0A1V6HER8-F1
#
_cell.length_a   1.000
_cell.length_b   1.000
_cell.length_c   1.000
_cell.angle_alpha   90.00
_cell.angle_beta   90.00
_cell.angle_gamma   90.00
#
_symmetry.space_group_name_H-M   'P 1'
#
loop_
_entity.id
_entity.type
_entity.pdbx_description
1 polymer ?
#
loop_
_entity_poly.entity_id
_entity_poly.type
_entity_poly.pdbx_seq_one_letter_code
_entity_poly.pdbx_strand_id
1 'polypeptide(L)'
;MVKKSFFIITTLLLAVILISACGRSSDGFKTTSSGLKYKFHVKGEKDTLNVNLYDIVYVRMDYRVADTMLFQSGVTPISFQVKPGDVGDLQEGLLMMKVGDSATFAMPAEKFFINLMKYKEVPAVFSDYAELYVDIKVVALIPEPQALKDERAAAEVRKATEQDVIKKYIEEQNITVQPTANGLYYIEIVKGKGKKAEAGNRLKVHYKGLLFNGEVFDSSYDRNKPVTFTLGNGERLPAWDEGFALMAAGGKARFIVPSALGYGAEQRSKVKPYTPLIFEVELLEVTD
;
A
#
# COMPACT_ATOMS: atom_id res chain seq x y z
N MET A 1 -13.74 91.33 20.18
CA MET A 1 -15.01 90.63 20.52
C MET A 1 -14.96 89.26 19.84
N VAL A 2 -15.09 88.17 20.62
CA VAL A 2 -15.38 86.77 20.21
C VAL A 2 -14.25 86.04 19.43
N LYS A 3 -13.41 85.23 20.11
CA LYS A 3 -13.50 83.74 20.33
C LYS A 3 -13.26 82.94 19.02
N LYS A 4 -12.39 81.93 18.92
CA LYS A 4 -12.07 80.82 19.83
C LYS A 4 -10.81 80.07 19.32
N SER A 5 -9.98 79.63 20.25
CA SER A 5 -9.00 78.55 20.10
C SER A 5 -9.65 77.22 19.71
N PHE A 6 -8.96 76.33 18.98
CA PHE A 6 -8.60 74.95 19.41
C PHE A 6 -7.99 74.11 18.28
N PHE A 7 -6.92 73.39 18.66
CA PHE A 7 -6.49 72.05 18.23
C PHE A 7 -5.89 71.79 16.84
N ILE A 8 -4.57 71.55 16.89
CA ILE A 8 -3.77 70.76 15.96
C ILE A 8 -4.18 69.29 16.13
N ILE A 9 -4.67 68.64 15.07
CA ILE A 9 -4.74 67.18 14.96
C ILE A 9 -4.15 66.81 13.60
N THR A 10 -2.84 66.57 13.56
CA THR A 10 -2.18 65.81 12.51
C THR A 10 -2.46 64.34 12.75
N THR A 11 -3.41 63.78 12.00
CA THR A 11 -3.72 62.35 12.01
C THR A 11 -2.61 61.59 11.30
N LEU A 12 -1.66 61.06 12.08
CA LEU A 12 -0.65 60.10 11.63
C LEU A 12 -1.37 58.77 11.35
N LEU A 13 -1.63 58.47 10.09
CA LEU A 13 -2.19 57.20 9.65
C LEU A 13 -1.10 56.12 9.79
N LEU A 14 -1.04 55.46 10.95
CA LEU A 14 -0.17 54.31 11.16
C LEU A 14 -0.75 53.12 10.38
N ALA A 15 -0.29 52.94 9.15
CA ALA A 15 -0.53 51.71 8.41
C ALA A 15 0.24 50.58 9.11
N VAL A 16 -0.47 49.79 9.93
CA VAL A 16 0.06 48.55 10.49
C VAL A 16 0.18 47.56 9.32
N ILE A 17 1.34 47.54 8.70
CA ILE A 17 1.74 46.48 7.78
C ILE A 17 2.00 45.24 8.65
N LEU A 18 1.02 44.35 8.73
CA LEU A 18 1.21 42.99 9.23
C LEU A 18 2.12 42.26 8.23
N ILE A 19 3.43 42.36 8.45
CA ILE A 19 4.39 41.48 7.81
C ILE A 19 4.15 40.10 8.40
N SER A 20 3.42 39.25 7.67
CA SER A 20 3.46 37.81 7.91
C SER A 20 4.90 37.38 7.69
N ALA A 21 5.63 37.21 8.79
CA ALA A 21 6.98 36.66 8.78
C ALA A 21 6.90 35.17 8.42
N CYS A 22 6.76 34.87 7.13
CA CYS A 22 7.22 33.60 6.60
C CYS A 22 8.74 33.58 6.78
N GLY A 23 9.22 32.85 7.80
CA GLY A 23 10.64 32.62 8.01
C GLY A 23 11.26 31.98 6.76
N ARG A 24 11.96 32.77 5.95
CA ARG A 24 12.83 32.25 4.90
C ARG A 24 14.08 31.70 5.58
N SER A 25 14.23 30.38 5.57
CA SER A 25 15.54 29.77 5.83
C SER A 25 16.50 30.11 4.69
N SER A 26 17.79 30.24 5.00
CA SER A 26 18.85 30.61 4.04
C SER A 26 19.02 29.62 2.88
N ASP A 27 18.49 28.40 3.01
CA ASP A 27 18.49 27.32 2.02
C ASP A 27 17.33 27.41 0.99
N GLY A 28 16.38 28.33 1.19
CA GLY A 28 15.25 28.55 0.30
C GLY A 28 14.08 27.59 0.51
N PHE A 29 14.08 26.79 1.58
CA PHE A 29 12.92 26.00 1.97
C PHE A 29 11.82 26.88 2.59
N LYS A 30 10.59 26.41 2.42
CA LYS A 30 9.41 26.90 3.13
C LYS A 30 8.90 25.78 4.02
N THR A 31 8.16 26.13 5.07
CA THR A 31 7.56 25.15 5.97
C THR A 31 6.04 25.28 5.91
N THR A 32 5.33 24.17 5.79
CA THR A 32 3.87 24.16 5.91
C THR A 32 3.46 24.38 7.37
N SER A 33 2.18 24.62 7.64
CA SER A 33 1.67 24.74 9.01
C SER A 33 1.85 23.45 9.83
N SER A 34 2.03 22.33 9.15
CA SER A 34 2.20 20.99 9.71
C SER A 34 3.68 20.68 10.06
N GLY A 35 4.61 21.53 9.61
CA GLY A 35 6.05 21.35 9.78
C GLY A 35 6.79 20.73 8.58
N LEU A 36 6.10 20.40 7.48
CA LEU A 36 6.76 19.88 6.27
C LEU A 36 7.62 20.96 5.61
N LYS A 37 8.91 20.71 5.49
CA LYS A 37 9.81 21.57 4.72
C LYS A 37 9.73 21.20 3.24
N TYR A 38 9.55 22.21 2.38
CA TYR A 38 9.47 22.01 0.93
C TYR A 38 10.12 23.13 0.12
N LYS A 39 10.51 22.82 -1.12
CA LYS A 39 11.05 23.77 -2.10
C LYS A 39 10.66 23.35 -3.51
N PHE A 40 9.82 24.14 -4.19
CA PHE A 40 9.48 23.92 -5.60
C PHE A 40 10.62 24.37 -6.51
N HIS A 41 10.97 23.54 -7.49
CA HIS A 41 11.96 23.83 -8.54
C HIS A 41 11.30 24.17 -9.86
N VAL A 42 10.29 23.39 -10.25
CA VAL A 42 9.49 23.63 -11.45
C VAL A 42 8.03 23.65 -11.04
N LYS A 43 7.30 24.65 -11.52
CA LYS A 43 5.84 24.63 -11.49
C LYS A 43 5.33 24.24 -12.89
N GLY A 44 4.52 23.20 -12.95
CA GLY A 44 3.84 22.74 -14.15
C GLY A 44 2.95 23.82 -14.75
N GLU A 45 2.49 23.59 -15.98
CA GLU A 45 1.64 24.53 -16.71
C GLU A 45 0.32 24.78 -15.98
N LYS A 46 -0.33 25.91 -16.25
CA LYS A 46 -1.53 26.31 -15.49
C LYS A 46 -2.68 25.31 -15.63
N ASP A 47 -2.79 24.66 -16.78
CA ASP A 47 -3.94 23.84 -17.16
C ASP A 47 -3.73 22.34 -16.90
N THR A 48 -2.70 21.98 -16.13
CA THR A 48 -2.44 20.59 -15.73
C THR A 48 -3.22 20.19 -14.48
N LEU A 49 -3.53 18.90 -14.34
CA LEU A 49 -4.29 18.36 -13.22
C LEU A 49 -3.57 18.55 -11.88
N ASN A 50 -4.30 19.07 -10.89
CA ASN A 50 -3.85 19.07 -9.49
C ASN A 50 -3.95 17.67 -8.90
N VAL A 51 -3.03 17.34 -8.02
CA VAL A 51 -3.07 16.09 -7.26
C VAL A 51 -4.14 16.19 -6.16
N ASN A 52 -5.07 15.24 -6.14
CA ASN A 52 -6.12 15.16 -5.12
C ASN A 52 -5.96 13.87 -4.29
N LEU A 53 -6.70 13.82 -3.17
CA LEU A 53 -6.83 12.61 -2.39
C LEU A 53 -7.34 11.46 -3.28
N TYR A 54 -6.76 10.28 -3.09
CA TYR A 54 -7.06 9.02 -3.76
C TYR A 54 -6.68 8.91 -5.24
N ASP A 55 -6.14 9.98 -5.85
CA ASP A 55 -5.53 9.91 -7.17
C ASP A 55 -4.34 8.93 -7.16
N ILE A 56 -4.11 8.26 -8.28
CA ILE A 56 -2.87 7.50 -8.50
C ILE A 56 -1.90 8.42 -9.22
N VAL A 57 -0.85 8.85 -8.52
CA VAL A 57 0.21 9.71 -9.08
C VAL A 57 1.39 8.89 -9.53
N TYR A 58 1.94 9.23 -10.69
CA TYR A 58 3.19 8.70 -11.20
C TYR A 58 4.27 9.75 -11.01
N VAL A 59 5.35 9.40 -10.31
CA VAL A 59 6.42 10.32 -9.97
C VAL A 59 7.78 9.76 -10.33
N ARG A 60 8.72 10.64 -10.72
CA ARG A 60 10.14 10.35 -10.55
C ARG A 60 10.53 10.80 -9.15
N MET A 61 11.23 9.94 -8.43
CA MET A 61 11.60 10.14 -7.05
C MET A 61 13.07 9.79 -6.84
N ASP A 62 13.82 10.77 -6.37
CA ASP A 62 15.21 10.60 -5.95
C ASP A 62 15.30 11.04 -4.48
N TYR A 63 16.17 10.43 -3.68
CA TYR A 63 16.34 10.85 -2.30
C TYR A 63 17.79 10.81 -1.83
N ARG A 64 18.12 11.75 -0.96
CA ARG A 64 19.48 12.06 -0.52
C ARG A 64 19.50 12.47 0.96
N VAL A 65 20.67 12.30 1.57
CA VAL A 65 20.99 12.85 2.90
C VAL A 65 22.17 13.81 2.75
N ALA A 66 22.04 15.01 3.32
CA ALA A 66 22.96 16.11 3.04
C ALA A 66 23.24 16.23 1.52
N ASP A 67 24.51 16.16 1.11
CA ASP A 67 24.92 16.24 -0.30
C ASP A 67 25.10 14.87 -0.98
N THR A 68 24.79 13.77 -0.29
CA THR A 68 24.96 12.41 -0.81
C THR A 68 23.67 11.86 -1.38
N MET A 69 23.61 11.67 -2.71
CA MET A 69 22.52 10.99 -3.39
C MET A 69 22.54 9.49 -3.07
N LEU A 70 21.46 8.96 -2.51
CA LEU A 70 21.40 7.57 -2.05
C LEU A 70 20.51 6.69 -2.91
N PHE A 71 19.54 7.27 -3.62
CA PHE A 71 18.66 6.55 -4.53
C PHE A 71 18.20 7.44 -5.67
N GLN A 72 18.10 6.83 -6.84
CA GLN A 72 17.53 7.47 -8.02
C GLN A 72 16.58 6.51 -8.71
N SER A 73 15.36 6.97 -8.97
CA SER A 73 14.33 6.19 -9.68
C SER A 73 14.67 5.95 -11.16
N GLY A 74 15.56 6.78 -11.74
CA GLY A 74 15.89 6.71 -13.16
C GLY A 74 14.75 7.21 -14.05
N VAL A 75 14.51 6.53 -15.18
CA VAL A 75 13.49 6.96 -16.17
C VAL A 75 12.09 6.42 -15.89
N THR A 76 11.98 5.32 -15.13
CA THR A 76 10.71 4.62 -14.87
C THR A 76 9.99 5.27 -13.69
N PRO A 77 8.79 5.84 -13.90
CA PRO A 77 8.02 6.44 -12.82
C PRO A 77 7.55 5.40 -11.80
N ILE A 78 7.52 5.80 -10.54
CA ILE A 78 6.93 5.04 -9.43
C ILE A 78 5.52 5.57 -9.20
N SER A 79 4.55 4.66 -9.03
CA SER A 79 3.16 5.05 -8.76
C SER A 79 2.83 5.01 -7.27
N PHE A 80 2.14 6.04 -6.78
CA PHE A 80 1.57 6.09 -5.43
C PHE A 80 0.08 6.38 -5.49
N GLN A 81 -0.72 5.74 -4.64
CA GLN A 81 -2.06 6.24 -4.36
C GLN A 81 -1.94 7.32 -3.29
N VAL A 82 -2.44 8.52 -3.59
CA VAL A 82 -2.51 9.62 -2.63
C VAL A 82 -3.52 9.27 -1.57
N LYS A 83 -3.13 9.29 -0.30
CA LYS A 83 -4.01 8.96 0.82
C LYS A 83 -3.98 10.12 1.82
N PRO A 84 -4.93 10.17 2.77
CA PRO A 84 -4.74 10.98 3.96
C PRO A 84 -3.39 10.60 4.59
N GLY A 85 -2.45 11.56 4.58
CA GLY A 85 -1.13 11.41 5.15
C GLY A 85 -1.11 11.69 6.64
N ASP A 86 -0.02 11.29 7.29
CA ASP A 86 0.33 11.83 8.59
C ASP A 86 0.78 13.29 8.43
N VAL A 87 0.54 14.11 9.44
CA VAL A 87 0.99 15.51 9.49
C VAL A 87 2.48 15.60 9.15
N GLY A 88 2.83 16.37 8.13
CA GLY A 88 4.21 16.65 7.74
C GLY A 88 4.93 15.49 7.04
N ASP A 89 4.20 14.67 6.28
CA ASP A 89 4.73 13.58 5.47
C ASP A 89 4.74 13.92 3.96
N LEU A 90 5.18 12.97 3.13
CA LEU A 90 5.21 13.17 1.68
C LEU A 90 3.82 13.23 1.04
N GLN A 91 2.79 12.64 1.65
CA GLN A 91 1.42 12.66 1.11
C GLN A 91 0.86 14.08 1.15
N GLU A 92 1.12 14.82 2.24
CA GLU A 92 0.84 16.26 2.29
C GLU A 92 1.57 17.02 1.18
N GLY A 93 2.86 16.71 0.97
CA GLY A 93 3.66 17.31 -0.09
C GLY A 93 3.08 17.06 -1.48
N LEU A 94 2.64 15.84 -1.78
CA LEU A 94 2.03 15.48 -3.06
C LEU A 94 0.74 16.26 -3.32
N LEU A 95 -0.09 16.51 -2.30
CA LEU A 95 -1.32 17.31 -2.41
C LEU A 95 -1.06 18.80 -2.72
N MET A 96 0.17 19.27 -2.53
CA MET A 96 0.57 20.62 -2.92
C MET A 96 0.98 20.73 -4.39
N MET A 97 1.07 19.60 -5.11
CA MET A 97 1.62 19.50 -6.46
C MET A 97 0.52 19.33 -7.53
N LYS A 98 0.91 19.58 -8.77
CA LYS A 98 0.17 19.23 -9.99
C LYS A 98 1.08 18.54 -10.99
N VAL A 99 0.49 17.93 -12.03
CA VAL A 99 1.26 17.28 -13.11
C VAL A 99 2.27 18.27 -13.72
N GLY A 100 3.53 17.84 -13.81
CA GLY A 100 4.64 18.66 -14.29
C GLY A 100 5.43 19.40 -13.21
N ASP A 101 4.90 19.52 -11.98
CA ASP A 101 5.65 20.10 -10.86
C ASP A 101 6.87 19.25 -10.50
N SER A 102 7.92 19.92 -10.01
CA SER A 102 8.98 19.27 -9.24
C SER A 102 9.32 20.05 -7.98
N ALA A 103 9.57 19.33 -6.89
CA ALA A 103 9.88 19.91 -5.58
C ALA A 103 10.78 18.97 -4.76
N THR A 104 11.57 19.55 -3.87
CA THR A 104 12.21 18.82 -2.76
C THR A 104 11.33 18.92 -1.52
N PHE A 105 11.13 17.80 -0.84
CA PHE A 105 10.54 17.74 0.50
C PHE A 105 11.60 17.25 1.49
N ALA A 106 11.70 17.88 2.66
CA ALA A 106 12.60 17.46 3.73
C ALA A 106 11.79 16.99 4.93
N MET A 107 12.07 15.76 5.38
CA MET A 107 11.35 15.09 6.47
C MET A 107 12.24 14.08 7.19
N PRO A 108 11.88 13.64 8.41
CA PRO A 108 12.56 12.54 9.07
C PRO A 108 12.50 11.26 8.23
N ALA A 109 13.60 10.50 8.19
CA ALA A 109 13.69 9.25 7.41
C ALA A 109 12.62 8.22 7.83
N GLU A 110 12.21 8.21 9.10
CA GLU A 110 11.15 7.34 9.61
C GLU A 110 9.80 7.55 8.89
N LYS A 111 9.39 8.82 8.69
CA LYS A 111 8.15 9.14 7.98
C LYS A 111 8.19 8.64 6.53
N PHE A 112 9.35 8.68 5.90
CA PHE A 112 9.49 8.19 4.54
C PHE A 112 9.55 6.65 4.48
N PHE A 113 10.50 6.01 5.16
CA PHE A 113 10.70 4.57 5.02
C PHE A 113 9.61 3.74 5.70
N ILE A 114 9.22 4.11 6.91
CA ILE A 114 8.23 3.34 7.67
C ILE A 114 6.81 3.75 7.28
N ASN A 115 6.48 5.05 7.33
CA ASN A 115 5.09 5.46 7.15
C ASN A 115 4.67 5.44 5.67
N LEU A 116 5.52 5.89 4.75
CA LEU A 116 5.20 5.86 3.32
C LEU A 116 5.58 4.53 2.67
N MET A 117 6.86 4.14 2.73
CA MET A 117 7.37 2.97 2.01
C MET A 117 7.04 1.64 2.71
N LYS A 118 6.49 1.67 3.93
CA LYS A 118 6.08 0.50 4.73
C LYS A 118 7.23 -0.47 5.04
N TYR A 119 8.45 0.05 5.19
CA TYR A 119 9.60 -0.71 5.66
C TYR A 119 9.44 -0.98 7.16
N LYS A 120 10.02 -2.08 7.64
CA LYS A 120 9.99 -2.43 9.06
C LYS A 120 10.90 -1.55 9.90
N GLU A 121 11.99 -1.09 9.31
CA GLU A 121 13.02 -0.29 9.96
C GLU A 121 13.61 0.70 8.95
N VAL A 122 14.14 1.80 9.48
CA VAL A 122 14.89 2.78 8.69
C VAL A 122 16.27 2.17 8.38
N PRO A 123 16.73 2.14 7.11
CA PRO A 123 18.04 1.59 6.81
C PRO A 123 19.15 2.34 7.55
N ALA A 124 20.17 1.63 8.05
CA ALA A 124 21.20 2.18 8.94
C ALA A 124 21.94 3.40 8.35
N VAL A 125 22.06 3.49 7.02
CA VAL A 125 22.66 4.67 6.36
C VAL A 125 21.92 5.99 6.67
N PHE A 126 20.68 5.93 7.16
CA PHE A 126 19.87 7.10 7.50
C PHE A 126 19.81 7.40 9.01
N SER A 127 20.32 6.53 9.89
CA SER A 127 20.12 6.68 11.35
C SER A 127 20.75 7.94 11.94
N ASP A 128 21.82 8.42 11.31
CA ASP A 128 22.61 9.55 11.82
C ASP A 128 22.15 10.90 11.23
N TYR A 129 21.17 10.88 10.33
CA TYR A 129 20.70 12.07 9.62
C TYR A 129 19.34 12.53 10.12
N ALA A 130 19.26 13.80 10.50
CA ALA A 130 18.02 14.41 10.96
C ALA A 130 16.96 14.51 9.85
N GLU A 131 17.40 14.74 8.60
CA GLU A 131 16.50 14.98 7.47
C GLU A 131 16.90 14.15 6.24
N LEU A 132 15.90 13.53 5.63
CA LEU A 132 15.93 12.99 4.29
C LEU A 132 15.35 14.04 3.34
N TYR A 133 16.04 14.31 2.24
CA TYR A 133 15.54 15.15 1.15
C TYR A 133 15.02 14.25 0.05
N VAL A 134 13.75 14.41 -0.31
CA VAL A 134 13.05 13.65 -1.34
C VAL A 134 12.71 14.60 -2.49
N ASP A 135 13.35 14.39 -3.62
CA ASP A 135 13.11 15.12 -4.87
C ASP A 135 12.04 14.40 -5.66
N ILE A 136 10.90 15.07 -5.87
CA ILE A 136 9.73 14.53 -6.59
C ILE A 136 9.51 15.33 -7.86
N LYS A 137 9.23 14.62 -8.96
CA LYS A 137 8.62 15.18 -10.17
C LYS A 137 7.35 14.40 -10.50
N VAL A 138 6.21 15.07 -10.50
CA VAL A 138 4.93 14.46 -10.90
C VAL A 138 4.87 14.41 -12.42
N VAL A 139 4.86 13.19 -12.99
CA VAL A 139 4.86 13.01 -14.46
C VAL A 139 3.45 12.80 -15.02
N ALA A 140 2.56 12.18 -14.27
CA ALA A 140 1.17 11.92 -14.64
C ALA A 140 0.35 11.60 -13.39
N LEU A 141 -0.98 11.65 -13.50
CA LEU A 141 -1.88 11.11 -12.49
C LEU A 141 -3.15 10.54 -13.13
N ILE A 142 -3.79 9.59 -12.43
CA ILE A 142 -5.11 9.05 -12.76
C ILE A 142 -6.07 9.49 -11.64
N PRO A 143 -7.13 10.26 -11.94
CA PRO A 143 -8.10 10.67 -10.94
C PRO A 143 -8.82 9.47 -10.30
N GLU A 144 -9.14 9.54 -9.00
CA GLU A 144 -9.81 8.43 -8.28
C GLU A 144 -11.04 7.86 -9.01
N PRO A 145 -12.01 8.66 -9.50
CA PRO A 145 -13.19 8.11 -10.16
C PRO A 145 -12.85 7.31 -11.44
N GLN A 146 -11.78 7.71 -12.14
CA GLN A 146 -11.30 6.98 -13.30
C GLN A 146 -10.59 5.70 -12.87
N ALA A 147 -9.71 5.77 -11.85
CA ALA A 147 -9.05 4.60 -11.29
C ALA A 147 -10.05 3.54 -10.80
N LEU A 148 -11.14 3.96 -10.15
CA LEU A 148 -12.23 3.07 -9.72
C LEU A 148 -12.98 2.44 -10.89
N LYS A 149 -13.23 3.18 -11.98
CA LYS A 149 -13.84 2.64 -13.20
C LYS A 149 -12.93 1.61 -13.87
N ASP A 150 -11.66 1.92 -13.98
CA ASP A 150 -10.66 1.05 -14.61
C ASP A 150 -10.46 -0.24 -13.79
N GLU A 151 -10.37 -0.15 -12.47
CA GLU A 151 -10.28 -1.33 -11.60
C GLU A 151 -11.55 -2.18 -11.64
N ARG A 152 -12.74 -1.57 -11.72
CA ARG A 152 -14.00 -2.31 -11.93
C ARG A 152 -14.01 -3.05 -13.26
N ALA A 153 -13.61 -2.39 -14.35
CA ALA A 153 -13.51 -3.04 -15.65
C ALA A 153 -12.49 -4.20 -15.62
N ALA A 154 -11.33 -3.99 -15.00
CA ALA A 154 -10.32 -5.03 -14.84
C ALA A 154 -10.80 -6.18 -13.95
N ALA A 155 -11.58 -5.89 -12.89
CA ALA A 155 -12.19 -6.89 -12.02
C ALA A 155 -13.19 -7.77 -12.77
N GLU A 156 -14.04 -7.19 -13.62
CA GLU A 156 -14.96 -7.98 -14.46
C GLU A 156 -14.21 -8.87 -15.45
N VAL A 157 -13.12 -8.38 -16.05
CA VAL A 157 -12.25 -9.22 -16.92
C VAL A 157 -11.64 -10.38 -16.13
N ARG A 158 -11.09 -10.12 -14.93
CA ARG A 158 -10.52 -11.19 -14.07
C ARG A 158 -11.58 -12.22 -13.68
N LYS A 159 -12.76 -11.76 -13.28
CA LYS A 159 -13.90 -12.64 -12.96
C LYS A 159 -14.30 -13.52 -14.14
N ALA A 160 -14.37 -12.93 -15.35
CA ALA A 160 -14.76 -13.66 -16.55
C ALA A 160 -13.70 -14.66 -17.01
N THR A 161 -12.41 -14.39 -16.76
CA THR A 161 -11.28 -15.21 -17.22
C THR A 161 -10.71 -16.14 -16.14
N GLU A 162 -11.20 -16.06 -14.90
CA GLU A 162 -10.69 -16.82 -13.75
C GLU A 162 -10.62 -18.32 -14.04
N GLN A 163 -11.69 -18.89 -14.59
CA GLN A 163 -11.75 -20.33 -14.85
C GLN A 163 -10.71 -20.76 -15.90
N ASP A 164 -10.48 -19.93 -16.92
CA ASP A 164 -9.45 -20.20 -17.92
C ASP A 164 -8.04 -20.12 -17.32
N VAL A 165 -7.80 -19.16 -16.41
CA VAL A 165 -6.53 -19.04 -15.68
C VAL A 165 -6.28 -20.28 -14.80
N ILE A 166 -7.30 -20.72 -14.06
CA ILE A 166 -7.21 -21.94 -13.24
C ILE A 166 -6.95 -23.15 -14.11
N LYS A 167 -7.74 -23.34 -15.17
CA LYS A 167 -7.61 -24.48 -16.09
C LYS A 167 -6.21 -24.54 -16.71
N LYS A 168 -5.72 -23.42 -17.22
CA LYS A 168 -4.38 -23.33 -17.80
C LYS A 168 -3.29 -23.74 -16.80
N TYR A 169 -3.38 -23.26 -15.56
CA TYR A 169 -2.42 -23.64 -14.52
C TYR A 169 -2.50 -25.14 -14.18
N ILE A 170 -3.70 -25.71 -14.09
CA ILE A 170 -3.91 -27.16 -13.87
C ILE A 170 -3.23 -27.97 -14.96
N GLU A 171 -3.40 -27.59 -16.23
CA GLU A 171 -2.77 -28.22 -17.39
C GLU A 171 -1.23 -28.09 -17.35
N GLU A 172 -0.71 -26.88 -17.15
CA GLU A 172 0.73 -26.60 -17.09
C GLU A 172 1.44 -27.36 -15.96
N GLN A 173 0.76 -27.53 -14.81
CA GLN A 173 1.30 -28.24 -13.65
C GLN A 173 1.00 -29.75 -13.67
N ASN A 174 0.36 -30.27 -14.72
CA ASN A 174 -0.05 -31.68 -14.85
C ASN A 174 -0.86 -32.17 -13.64
N ILE A 175 -1.75 -31.33 -13.12
CA ILE A 175 -2.58 -31.67 -11.96
C ILE A 175 -3.75 -32.54 -12.42
N THR A 176 -3.88 -33.73 -11.84
CA THR A 176 -4.85 -34.75 -12.27
C THR A 176 -6.06 -34.87 -11.35
N VAL A 177 -6.06 -34.19 -10.19
CA VAL A 177 -7.18 -34.23 -9.25
C VAL A 177 -8.35 -33.41 -9.77
N GLN A 178 -9.56 -33.87 -9.48
CA GLN A 178 -10.79 -33.12 -9.76
C GLN A 178 -11.08 -32.13 -8.63
N PRO A 179 -11.74 -30.99 -8.92
CA PRO A 179 -12.13 -30.06 -7.88
C PRO A 179 -13.23 -30.63 -6.97
N THR A 180 -13.38 -30.09 -5.76
CA THR A 180 -14.57 -30.28 -4.93
C THR A 180 -15.80 -29.69 -5.60
N ALA A 181 -16.99 -29.95 -5.06
CA ALA A 181 -18.25 -29.38 -5.56
C ALA A 181 -18.23 -27.84 -5.62
N ASN A 182 -17.44 -27.18 -4.76
CA ASN A 182 -17.31 -25.73 -4.71
C ASN A 182 -16.13 -25.18 -5.55
N GLY A 183 -15.39 -26.06 -6.24
CA GLY A 183 -14.31 -25.67 -7.14
C GLY A 183 -12.91 -25.69 -6.53
N LEU A 184 -12.75 -26.05 -5.25
CA LEU A 184 -11.44 -26.18 -4.62
C LEU A 184 -10.68 -27.38 -5.19
N TYR A 185 -9.44 -27.21 -5.65
CA TYR A 185 -8.57 -28.35 -5.91
C TYR A 185 -7.72 -28.63 -4.68
N TYR A 186 -7.86 -29.82 -4.13
CA TYR A 186 -7.04 -30.34 -3.03
C TYR A 186 -5.98 -31.30 -3.60
N ILE A 187 -4.71 -30.92 -3.51
CA ILE A 187 -3.58 -31.74 -3.94
C ILE A 187 -2.80 -32.18 -2.70
N GLU A 188 -2.94 -33.45 -2.31
CA GLU A 188 -2.15 -34.02 -1.21
C GLU A 188 -0.68 -34.17 -1.62
N ILE A 189 0.23 -33.58 -0.85
CA ILE A 189 1.67 -33.67 -1.07
C ILE A 189 2.28 -34.68 -0.10
N VAL A 190 1.89 -34.58 1.19
CA VAL A 190 2.30 -35.50 2.24
C VAL A 190 1.07 -35.86 3.05
N LYS A 191 0.77 -37.16 3.14
CA LYS A 191 -0.31 -37.66 3.98
C LYS A 191 0.04 -37.56 5.46
N GLY A 192 -0.81 -36.87 6.22
CA GLY A 192 -0.69 -36.78 7.67
C GLY A 192 -0.91 -38.14 8.35
N LYS A 193 -0.33 -38.29 9.54
CA LYS A 193 -0.42 -39.52 10.34
C LYS A 193 -1.07 -39.32 11.71
N GLY A 194 -1.31 -38.06 12.09
CA GLY A 194 -1.94 -37.72 13.37
C GLY A 194 -3.47 -37.64 13.28
N LYS A 195 -4.06 -36.94 14.24
CA LYS A 195 -5.51 -36.71 14.31
C LYS A 195 -6.01 -36.03 13.02
N LYS A 196 -7.13 -36.53 12.49
CA LYS A 196 -7.83 -35.92 11.36
C LYS A 196 -8.50 -34.64 11.82
N ALA A 197 -8.46 -33.59 11.00
CA ALA A 197 -9.14 -32.35 11.31
C ALA A 197 -10.65 -32.49 11.11
N GLU A 198 -11.42 -32.09 12.11
CA GLU A 198 -12.89 -32.09 12.11
C GLU A 198 -13.42 -30.71 12.50
N ALA A 199 -14.64 -30.39 12.07
CA ALA A 199 -15.28 -29.11 12.39
C ALA A 199 -15.33 -28.90 13.91
N GLY A 200 -15.01 -27.69 14.36
CA GLY A 200 -14.89 -27.33 15.78
C GLY A 200 -13.49 -27.57 16.36
N ASN A 201 -12.63 -28.39 15.74
CA ASN A 201 -11.25 -28.53 16.20
C ASN A 201 -10.46 -27.24 16.01
N ARG A 202 -9.48 -27.05 16.88
CA ARG A 202 -8.48 -25.98 16.77
C ARG A 202 -7.27 -26.50 16.01
N LEU A 203 -6.95 -25.86 14.89
CA LEU A 203 -5.86 -26.25 14.00
C LEU A 203 -4.67 -25.32 14.18
N LYS A 204 -3.47 -25.87 14.14
CA LYS A 204 -2.21 -25.11 14.05
C LYS A 204 -1.53 -25.42 12.73
N VAL A 205 -1.28 -24.40 11.93
CA VAL A 205 -0.85 -24.58 10.54
C VAL A 205 0.30 -23.66 10.17
N HIS A 206 1.18 -24.16 9.32
CA HIS A 206 2.01 -23.32 8.47
C HIS A 206 1.40 -23.20 7.07
N TYR A 207 1.66 -22.08 6.40
CA TYR A 207 1.17 -21.85 5.04
C TYR A 207 2.02 -20.83 4.29
N LYS A 208 1.91 -20.90 2.96
CA LYS A 208 2.38 -19.91 2.01
C LYS A 208 1.25 -19.64 1.01
N GLY A 209 0.80 -18.40 0.94
CA GLY A 209 -0.18 -17.92 -0.02
C GLY A 209 0.52 -17.30 -1.23
N LEU A 210 0.22 -17.81 -2.42
CA LEU A 210 0.81 -17.38 -3.67
C LEU A 210 -0.26 -16.94 -4.67
N LEU A 211 0.13 -15.98 -5.50
CA LEU A 211 -0.51 -15.67 -6.77
C LEU A 211 -0.05 -16.66 -7.84
N PHE A 212 -0.81 -16.80 -8.93
CA PHE A 212 -0.51 -17.73 -10.02
C PHE A 212 0.77 -17.35 -10.81
N ASN A 213 1.25 -16.12 -10.67
CA ASN A 213 2.55 -15.69 -11.19
C ASN A 213 3.74 -16.08 -10.27
N GLY A 214 3.48 -16.80 -9.17
CA GLY A 214 4.48 -17.22 -8.20
C GLY A 214 4.79 -16.20 -7.10
N GLU A 215 4.21 -14.99 -7.15
CA GLU A 215 4.42 -13.99 -6.11
C GLU A 215 3.76 -14.43 -4.79
N VAL A 216 4.54 -14.35 -3.71
CA VAL A 216 4.04 -14.62 -2.35
C VAL A 216 3.37 -13.36 -1.83
N PHE A 217 2.07 -13.46 -1.49
CA PHE A 217 1.32 -12.34 -0.91
C PHE A 217 1.23 -12.43 0.61
N ASP A 218 1.37 -13.63 1.18
CA ASP A 218 1.33 -13.87 2.63
C ASP A 218 2.02 -15.20 2.98
N SER A 219 2.80 -15.24 4.06
CA SER A 219 3.42 -16.48 4.55
C SER A 219 3.61 -16.47 6.07
N SER A 220 3.25 -17.58 6.72
CA SER A 220 3.55 -17.76 8.14
C SER A 220 5.02 -18.12 8.40
N TYR A 221 5.74 -18.62 7.39
CA TYR A 221 7.18 -18.88 7.47
C TYR A 221 7.97 -17.57 7.55
N ASP A 222 7.61 -16.55 6.77
CA ASP A 222 8.27 -15.22 6.81
C ASP A 222 8.11 -14.52 8.17
N ARG A 223 7.10 -14.92 8.95
CA ARG A 223 6.86 -14.44 10.31
C ARG A 223 7.43 -15.34 11.39
N ASN A 224 8.01 -16.49 11.03
CA ASN A 224 8.47 -17.53 11.96
C ASN A 224 7.40 -17.92 12.99
N LYS A 225 6.11 -17.87 12.62
CA LYS A 225 5.00 -18.08 13.55
C LYS A 225 3.81 -18.76 12.86
N PRO A 226 3.45 -20.01 13.24
CA PRO A 226 2.23 -20.68 12.79
C PRO A 226 0.97 -19.87 13.08
N VAL A 227 -0.08 -20.13 12.32
CA VAL A 227 -1.42 -19.58 12.57
C VAL A 227 -2.28 -20.66 13.23
N THR A 228 -3.15 -20.22 14.14
CA THR A 228 -4.11 -21.08 14.82
C THR A 228 -5.51 -20.54 14.63
N PHE A 229 -6.46 -21.42 14.34
CA PHE A 229 -7.87 -21.07 14.12
C PHE A 229 -8.77 -22.28 14.40
N THR A 230 -10.08 -22.05 14.57
CA THR A 230 -11.06 -23.13 14.69
C THR A 230 -11.62 -23.50 13.31
N LEU A 231 -11.67 -24.79 12.98
CA LEU A 231 -12.14 -25.26 11.68
C LEU A 231 -13.67 -25.18 11.56
N GLY A 232 -14.17 -24.68 10.43
CA GLY A 232 -15.58 -24.80 10.05
C GLY A 232 -16.52 -23.77 10.68
N ASN A 233 -15.98 -22.71 11.29
CA ASN A 233 -16.77 -21.60 11.83
C ASN A 233 -16.64 -20.30 11.00
N GLY A 234 -15.98 -20.35 9.84
CA GLY A 234 -15.77 -19.18 8.99
C GLY A 234 -14.75 -18.16 9.52
N GLU A 235 -13.90 -18.50 10.51
CA GLU A 235 -12.81 -17.61 10.97
C GLU A 235 -11.77 -17.36 9.85
N ARG A 236 -11.66 -18.30 8.90
CA ARG A 236 -10.74 -18.26 7.76
C ARG A 236 -11.50 -18.32 6.44
N LEU A 237 -10.75 -18.47 5.34
CA LEU A 237 -11.32 -18.54 4.00
C LEU A 237 -12.22 -19.78 3.86
N PRO A 238 -13.31 -19.73 3.08
CA PRO A 238 -14.12 -20.92 2.80
C PRO A 238 -13.29 -22.11 2.28
N ALA A 239 -12.29 -21.86 1.44
CA ALA A 239 -11.37 -22.90 0.97
C ALA A 239 -10.51 -23.53 2.09
N TRP A 240 -10.24 -22.80 3.17
CA TRP A 240 -9.52 -23.37 4.31
C TRP A 240 -10.42 -24.32 5.09
N ASP A 241 -11.68 -23.96 5.31
CA ASP A 241 -12.64 -24.84 5.98
C ASP A 241 -12.84 -26.14 5.19
N GLU A 242 -12.94 -26.06 3.87
CA GLU A 242 -13.03 -27.25 3.01
C GLU A 242 -11.72 -28.04 2.95
N GLY A 243 -10.60 -27.36 2.69
CA GLY A 243 -9.31 -28.02 2.41
C GLY A 243 -8.72 -28.69 3.64
N PHE A 244 -8.78 -28.04 4.81
CA PHE A 244 -8.24 -28.62 6.03
C PHE A 244 -9.10 -29.77 6.57
N ALA A 245 -10.42 -29.80 6.31
CA ALA A 245 -11.27 -30.94 6.66
C ALA A 245 -10.87 -32.25 5.95
N LEU A 246 -10.10 -32.16 4.87
CA LEU A 246 -9.52 -33.30 4.14
C LEU A 246 -8.17 -33.74 4.68
N MET A 247 -7.57 -32.99 5.62
CA MET A 247 -6.21 -33.22 6.12
C MET A 247 -6.18 -33.90 7.50
N ALA A 248 -5.02 -34.47 7.81
CA ALA A 248 -4.65 -34.96 9.14
C ALA A 248 -3.34 -34.31 9.60
N ALA A 249 -3.12 -34.23 10.91
CA ALA A 249 -1.91 -33.65 11.49
C ALA A 249 -0.64 -34.32 10.94
N GLY A 250 0.38 -33.50 10.67
CA GLY A 250 1.61 -33.83 9.94
C GLY A 250 1.47 -33.82 8.42
N GLY A 251 0.28 -33.51 7.88
CA GLY A 251 0.02 -33.50 6.43
C GLY A 251 0.45 -32.19 5.75
N LYS A 252 0.81 -32.30 4.47
CA LYS A 252 1.07 -31.16 3.57
C LYS A 252 0.20 -31.26 2.34
N ALA A 253 -0.34 -30.14 1.89
CA ALA A 253 -1.18 -30.08 0.71
C ALA A 253 -0.98 -28.76 -0.03
N ARG A 254 -1.37 -28.75 -1.30
CA ARG A 254 -1.57 -27.54 -2.07
C ARG A 254 -3.05 -27.38 -2.39
N PHE A 255 -3.57 -26.19 -2.14
CA PHE A 255 -4.93 -25.79 -2.46
C PHE A 255 -4.90 -24.83 -3.65
N ILE A 256 -5.68 -25.11 -4.69
CA ILE A 256 -5.98 -24.13 -5.73
C ILE A 256 -7.38 -23.61 -5.48
N VAL A 257 -7.45 -22.32 -5.19
CA VAL A 257 -8.61 -21.67 -4.58
C VAL A 257 -9.20 -20.69 -5.59
N PRO A 258 -10.36 -20.98 -6.18
CA PRO A 258 -11.14 -19.97 -6.87
C PRO A 258 -11.43 -18.79 -5.94
N SER A 259 -11.46 -17.58 -6.49
CA SER A 259 -11.65 -16.34 -5.75
C SER A 259 -12.90 -16.33 -4.88
N ALA A 260 -13.98 -17.00 -5.30
CA ALA A 260 -15.20 -17.17 -4.50
C ALA A 260 -14.98 -17.91 -3.18
N LEU A 261 -14.00 -18.81 -3.11
CA LEU A 261 -13.57 -19.49 -1.88
C LEU A 261 -12.37 -18.81 -1.20
N GLY A 262 -11.89 -17.70 -1.78
CA GLY A 262 -10.83 -16.83 -1.30
C GLY A 262 -11.36 -15.46 -0.90
N TYR A 263 -10.84 -14.39 -1.52
CA TYR A 263 -11.20 -12.99 -1.19
C TYR A 263 -12.30 -12.38 -2.07
N GLY A 264 -12.82 -13.11 -3.05
CA GLY A 264 -13.94 -12.69 -3.90
C GLY A 264 -13.72 -11.32 -4.54
N ALA A 265 -14.70 -10.42 -4.40
CA ALA A 265 -14.67 -9.08 -4.98
C ALA A 265 -13.79 -8.07 -4.21
N GLU A 266 -13.22 -8.47 -3.07
CA GLU A 266 -12.47 -7.56 -2.21
C GLU A 266 -10.98 -7.56 -2.57
N GLN A 267 -10.36 -6.38 -2.50
CA GLN A 267 -8.91 -6.27 -2.57
C GLN A 267 -8.31 -6.51 -1.19
N ARG A 268 -7.28 -7.36 -1.09
CA ARG A 268 -6.54 -7.59 0.15
C ARG A 268 -5.04 -7.59 -0.09
N SER A 269 -4.33 -6.63 0.54
CA SER A 269 -2.88 -6.45 0.32
C SER A 269 -2.59 -6.35 -1.18
N LYS A 270 -1.78 -7.27 -1.72
CA LYS A 270 -1.44 -7.39 -3.13
C LYS A 270 -2.45 -8.19 -3.98
N VAL A 271 -3.42 -8.86 -3.34
CA VAL A 271 -4.42 -9.67 -4.03
C VAL A 271 -5.55 -8.78 -4.55
N LYS A 272 -5.73 -8.77 -5.87
CA LYS A 272 -6.77 -8.00 -6.55
C LYS A 272 -8.13 -8.72 -6.51
N PRO A 273 -9.25 -8.00 -6.67
CA PRO A 273 -10.58 -8.60 -6.78
C PRO A 273 -10.63 -9.71 -7.84
N TYR A 274 -11.33 -10.79 -7.55
CA TYR A 274 -11.52 -11.97 -8.39
C TYR A 274 -10.22 -12.67 -8.83
N THR A 275 -9.20 -12.63 -7.96
CA THR A 275 -7.93 -13.33 -8.19
C THR A 275 -7.98 -14.71 -7.55
N PRO A 276 -7.79 -15.81 -8.31
CA PRO A 276 -7.63 -17.14 -7.73
C PRO A 276 -6.28 -17.26 -7.03
N LEU A 277 -6.19 -18.12 -6.03
CA LEU A 277 -5.04 -18.24 -5.14
C LEU A 277 -4.50 -19.66 -5.10
N ILE A 278 -3.23 -19.77 -4.74
CA ILE A 278 -2.59 -21.04 -4.39
C ILE A 278 -2.19 -20.95 -2.93
N PHE A 279 -2.55 -21.95 -2.14
CA PHE A 279 -2.00 -22.11 -0.80
C PHE A 279 -1.19 -23.40 -0.73
N GLU A 280 0.05 -23.30 -0.28
CA GLU A 280 0.81 -24.44 0.19
C GLU A 280 0.68 -24.48 1.71
N VAL A 281 0.13 -25.57 2.24
CA VAL A 281 -0.22 -25.67 3.66
C VAL A 281 0.41 -26.88 4.31
N GLU A 282 0.67 -26.75 5.61
CA GLU A 282 1.16 -27.80 6.49
C GLU A 282 0.33 -27.79 7.76
N LEU A 283 -0.42 -28.86 8.00
CA LEU A 283 -1.22 -29.03 9.22
C LEU A 283 -0.34 -29.63 10.30
N LEU A 284 0.08 -28.81 11.27
CA LEU A 284 1.02 -29.22 12.31
C LEU A 284 0.32 -29.99 13.42
N GLU A 285 -0.83 -29.50 13.85
CA GLU A 285 -1.52 -29.98 15.05
C GLU A 285 -3.03 -29.81 14.93
N VAL A 286 -3.77 -30.74 15.53
CA VAL A 286 -5.23 -30.71 15.67
C VAL A 286 -5.55 -30.96 17.13
N THR A 287 -6.20 -30.00 17.79
CA THR A 287 -6.67 -30.12 19.18
C THR A 287 -8.18 -29.94 19.25
N ASP A 288 -8.79 -30.45 20.33
CA ASP A 288 -10.20 -30.19 20.65
C ASP A 288 -10.43 -28.76 21.14
#